data_AF-A0A455UAV6-F1
#
_entry.id   AF-A0A455UAV6-F1
#
_cell.length_a   1.000
_cell.length_b   1.000
_cell.length_c   1.000
_cell.angle_alpha   90.00
_cell.angle_beta   90.00
_cell.angle_gamma   90.00
#
_symmetry.space_group_name_H-M   'P 1'
#
loop_
_entity.id
_entity.type
_entity.pdbx_description
1 polymer ?
#
loop_
_entity_poly.entity_id
_entity_poly.type
_entity_poly.pdbx_seq_one_letter_code
_entity_poly.pdbx_strand_id
1 'polypeptide(L)'
;MRSYEPEPFEGSVEQTAGSVCEDKCWADIIYITGTGDFWLLTQDVADALHEASDELADWVLTEDPEQRMRHLAEDAGLIECFLPARPENFLDDSERQSVKEKLERLAELLNADRAEEEEEIDAGRRVSEYRPLMENGWMWISPLLVSGSYAWDRLTRPEETRLISELHTLYQTGTEKAKEAGYVMDGGRYYGAWEEEIEKALETYRQCREKFIREMVSVDNPGEFISVSDALTEYQAFLEDCESMTPKDSSRCEVIRDYFQASAEQLDADVSAYQMSILTLATLGVATPEWALADVTTTSMQGRLEPGVNGFDYYNRTLKQAVDIFKDVEDELSEWATATARRAQLPVHLFEEERTEFQRLTNQLDALYEAADHQVARMVPQRVLYWQADIEDQRHALGYERQSIDVLVRNDFPLRELSSQWDSALSAMSACGT
;
A
#
# COMPACT_ATOMS: atom_id res chain seq x y z
N MET A 1 -4.74 -72.92 19.44
CA MET A 1 -5.47 -73.96 18.68
C MET A 1 -5.20 -73.68 17.20
N ARG A 2 -4.55 -74.63 16.55
CA ARG A 2 -4.42 -74.89 15.09
C ARG A 2 -4.09 -73.72 14.14
N SER A 3 -2.87 -73.81 13.64
CA SER A 3 -2.40 -73.45 12.29
C SER A 3 -3.23 -74.10 11.18
N TYR A 4 -3.35 -73.40 10.05
CA TYR A 4 -3.48 -74.03 8.73
C TYR A 4 -2.92 -73.11 7.63
N GLU A 5 -1.93 -73.64 6.91
CA GLU A 5 -1.35 -73.13 5.66
C GLU A 5 -2.31 -73.35 4.47
N PRO A 6 -2.18 -72.60 3.37
CA PRO A 6 -3.10 -72.66 2.24
C PRO A 6 -2.65 -73.65 1.16
N GLU A 7 -3.59 -74.18 0.38
CA GLU A 7 -3.33 -74.90 -0.87
C GLU A 7 -4.36 -74.46 -1.94
N PRO A 8 -4.01 -74.56 -3.24
CA PRO A 8 -4.23 -73.51 -4.23
C PRO A 8 -5.41 -73.80 -5.14
N PHE A 9 -5.95 -72.75 -5.76
CA PHE A 9 -6.92 -72.90 -6.84
C PHE A 9 -6.27 -72.51 -8.17
N GLU A 10 -5.90 -73.53 -8.93
CA GLU A 10 -5.55 -73.42 -10.35
C GLU A 10 -6.82 -73.24 -11.20
N GLY A 11 -6.86 -72.14 -11.95
CA GLY A 11 -7.11 -72.16 -13.39
C GLY A 11 -8.53 -72.40 -13.92
N SER A 12 -9.16 -71.33 -14.42
CA SER A 12 -9.62 -71.29 -15.81
C SER A 12 -9.87 -69.85 -16.27
N VAL A 13 -9.13 -69.45 -17.29
CA VAL A 13 -9.25 -68.22 -18.07
C VAL A 13 -10.51 -68.30 -18.93
N GLU A 14 -11.39 -67.30 -18.86
CA GLU A 14 -12.24 -66.89 -19.99
C GLU A 14 -12.76 -65.44 -19.85
N GLN A 15 -12.05 -64.56 -20.55
CA GLN A 15 -12.45 -63.38 -21.32
C GLN A 15 -13.61 -62.44 -20.89
N THR A 16 -13.16 -61.17 -20.77
CA THR A 16 -13.79 -59.90 -21.20
C THR A 16 -14.91 -59.30 -20.35
N ALA A 17 -14.53 -58.38 -19.47
CA ALA A 17 -15.16 -57.07 -19.40
C ALA A 17 -14.03 -56.04 -19.19
N GLY A 18 -13.95 -55.05 -20.09
CA GLY A 18 -12.87 -54.07 -20.13
C GLY A 18 -12.69 -53.36 -18.78
N SER A 19 -11.43 -53.15 -18.40
CA SER A 19 -11.05 -52.27 -17.32
C SER A 19 -11.51 -50.86 -17.66
N VAL A 20 -12.57 -50.40 -17.00
CA VAL A 20 -13.00 -49.00 -16.95
C VAL A 20 -12.01 -48.26 -16.04
N CYS A 21 -10.81 -48.06 -16.54
CA CYS A 21 -9.87 -47.05 -16.09
C CYS A 21 -9.45 -46.30 -17.36
N GLU A 22 -10.36 -45.46 -17.87
CA GLU A 22 -9.89 -44.31 -18.62
C GLU A 22 -9.16 -43.44 -17.60
N ASP A 23 -7.83 -43.46 -17.65
CA ASP A 23 -7.00 -42.50 -16.95
C ASP A 23 -7.40 -41.11 -17.46
N LYS A 24 -8.29 -40.44 -16.71
CA LYS A 24 -8.61 -39.04 -16.96
C LYS A 24 -7.35 -38.24 -16.65
N CYS A 25 -6.54 -38.01 -17.68
CA CYS A 25 -5.44 -37.07 -17.63
C CYS A 25 -6.02 -35.68 -17.36
N TRP A 26 -5.74 -35.14 -16.18
CA TRP A 26 -6.05 -33.77 -15.81
C TRP A 26 -4.99 -32.86 -16.42
N ALA A 27 -5.43 -31.78 -17.07
CA ALA A 27 -4.57 -30.87 -17.80
C ALA A 27 -4.10 -29.69 -16.95
N ASP A 28 -4.97 -29.19 -16.06
CA ASP A 28 -4.68 -28.03 -15.22
C ASP A 28 -5.45 -28.12 -13.88
N ILE A 29 -5.20 -27.18 -12.98
CA ILE A 29 -5.85 -27.04 -11.67
C ILE A 29 -6.24 -25.58 -11.45
N ILE A 30 -7.42 -25.36 -10.87
CA ILE A 30 -7.86 -24.01 -10.48
C ILE A 30 -8.31 -24.01 -9.02
N TYR A 31 -8.05 -22.91 -8.33
CA TYR A 31 -8.60 -22.62 -7.01
C TYR A 31 -9.71 -21.59 -7.14
N ILE A 32 -10.89 -21.90 -6.59
CA ILE A 32 -11.97 -20.92 -6.49
C ILE A 32 -11.95 -20.41 -5.06
N THR A 33 -11.70 -19.11 -4.91
CA THR A 33 -11.65 -18.44 -3.61
C THR A 33 -12.94 -18.68 -2.83
N GLY A 34 -12.81 -18.85 -1.51
CA GLY A 34 -13.95 -19.10 -0.62
C GLY A 34 -14.50 -20.54 -0.66
N THR A 35 -14.15 -21.38 -1.64
CA THR A 35 -14.59 -22.78 -1.67
C THR A 35 -13.74 -23.70 -0.79
N GLY A 36 -12.46 -23.34 -0.59
CA GLY A 36 -11.51 -24.18 0.15
C GLY A 36 -11.05 -25.42 -0.63
N ASP A 37 -11.47 -25.58 -1.88
CA ASP A 37 -11.24 -26.76 -2.71
C ASP A 37 -10.50 -26.41 -4.00
N PHE A 38 -9.61 -27.31 -4.44
CA PHE A 38 -8.98 -27.23 -5.75
C PHE A 38 -9.74 -28.09 -6.76
N TRP A 39 -9.98 -27.54 -7.94
CA TRP A 39 -10.68 -28.20 -9.03
C TRP A 39 -9.69 -28.66 -10.09
N LEU A 40 -9.72 -29.95 -10.42
CA LEU A 40 -8.93 -30.52 -11.51
C LEU A 40 -9.67 -30.33 -12.83
N LEU A 41 -8.95 -29.80 -13.82
CA LEU A 41 -9.49 -29.44 -15.13
C LEU A 41 -9.12 -30.50 -16.16
N THR A 42 -10.09 -30.89 -16.99
CA THR A 42 -9.81 -31.69 -18.19
C THR A 42 -9.20 -30.80 -19.27
N GLN A 43 -8.52 -31.39 -20.27
CA GLN A 43 -7.94 -30.63 -21.39
C GLN A 43 -8.96 -29.69 -22.04
N ASP A 44 -10.16 -30.17 -22.35
CA ASP A 44 -11.22 -29.36 -22.96
C ASP A 44 -11.62 -28.13 -22.11
N VAL A 45 -11.62 -28.26 -20.78
CA VAL A 45 -11.97 -27.15 -19.88
C VAL A 45 -10.80 -26.18 -19.73
N ALA A 46 -9.57 -26.68 -19.68
CA ALA A 46 -8.37 -25.85 -19.66
C ALA A 46 -8.23 -25.03 -20.95
N ASP A 47 -8.46 -25.65 -22.11
CA ASP A 47 -8.41 -24.97 -23.42
C ASP A 47 -9.51 -23.90 -23.52
N ALA A 48 -10.73 -24.20 -23.08
CA ALA A 48 -11.82 -23.22 -23.04
C ALA A 48 -11.52 -22.03 -22.09
N LEU A 49 -10.88 -22.28 -20.94
CA LEU A 49 -10.45 -21.22 -20.03
C LEU A 49 -9.31 -20.38 -20.62
N HIS A 50 -8.41 -20.98 -21.38
CA HIS A 50 -7.37 -20.25 -22.11
C HIS A 50 -7.96 -19.37 -23.21
N GLU A 51 -8.91 -19.88 -24.00
CA GLU A 51 -9.62 -19.09 -25.01
C GLU A 51 -10.38 -17.92 -24.39
N ALA A 52 -11.09 -18.15 -23.28
CA ALA A 52 -11.77 -17.09 -22.53
C ALA A 52 -10.79 -16.06 -21.94
N SER A 53 -9.59 -16.49 -21.53
CA SER A 53 -8.53 -15.59 -21.04
C SER A 53 -7.98 -14.70 -22.16
N ASP A 54 -7.81 -15.25 -23.36
CA ASP A 54 -7.34 -14.50 -24.53
C ASP A 54 -8.41 -13.50 -24.99
N GLU A 55 -9.69 -13.90 -25.01
CA GLU A 55 -10.82 -13.02 -25.32
C GLU A 55 -10.93 -11.86 -24.32
N LEU A 56 -10.77 -12.14 -23.02
CA LEU A 56 -10.73 -11.10 -22.00
C LEU A 56 -9.54 -10.15 -22.18
N ALA A 57 -8.37 -10.66 -22.57
CA ALA A 57 -7.20 -9.83 -22.86
C ALA A 57 -7.47 -8.88 -24.05
N ASP A 58 -8.13 -9.36 -25.09
CA ASP A 58 -8.54 -8.54 -26.24
C ASP A 58 -9.55 -7.46 -25.84
N TRP A 59 -10.51 -7.77 -24.96
CA TRP A 59 -11.45 -6.78 -24.43
C TRP A 59 -10.74 -5.68 -23.63
N VAL A 60 -9.77 -6.03 -22.78
CA VAL A 60 -8.97 -5.06 -22.01
C VAL A 60 -8.16 -4.14 -22.94
N LEU A 61 -7.68 -4.65 -24.08
CA LEU A 61 -6.89 -3.89 -25.06
C LEU A 61 -7.75 -3.04 -26.02
N THR A 62 -9.08 -3.12 -25.95
CA THR A 62 -9.98 -2.31 -26.79
C THR A 62 -9.74 -0.82 -26.56
N GLU A 63 -9.45 -0.05 -27.61
CA GLU A 63 -9.06 1.37 -27.49
C GLU A 63 -10.19 2.27 -26.98
N ASP A 64 -11.43 2.03 -27.41
CA ASP A 64 -12.61 2.81 -26.99
C ASP A 64 -12.99 2.51 -25.53
N PRO A 65 -12.91 3.50 -24.61
CA PRO A 65 -13.21 3.29 -23.20
C PRO A 65 -14.66 2.84 -22.94
N GLU A 66 -15.63 3.34 -23.69
CA GLU A 66 -17.05 2.97 -23.49
C GLU A 66 -17.32 1.54 -23.94
N GLN A 67 -16.80 1.16 -25.10
CA GLN A 67 -16.93 -0.21 -25.59
C GLN A 67 -16.17 -1.20 -24.70
N ARG A 68 -14.96 -0.86 -24.24
CA ARG A 68 -14.22 -1.67 -23.27
C ARG A 68 -15.01 -1.88 -21.99
N MET A 69 -15.62 -0.82 -21.44
CA MET A 69 -16.45 -0.93 -20.24
C MET A 69 -17.69 -1.81 -20.46
N ARG A 70 -18.35 -1.71 -21.62
CA ARG A 70 -19.47 -2.59 -21.97
C ARG A 70 -19.05 -4.06 -22.04
N HIS A 71 -17.94 -4.39 -22.69
CA HIS A 71 -17.43 -5.77 -22.72
C HIS A 71 -17.11 -6.28 -21.31
N LEU A 72 -16.43 -5.49 -20.49
CA LEU A 72 -16.10 -5.88 -19.11
C LEU A 72 -17.33 -6.01 -18.19
N ALA A 73 -18.38 -5.23 -18.43
CA ALA A 73 -19.61 -5.24 -17.64
C ALA A 73 -20.59 -6.34 -18.08
N GLU A 74 -20.94 -6.36 -19.36
CA GLU A 74 -22.05 -7.16 -19.90
C GLU A 74 -21.58 -8.55 -20.36
N ASP A 75 -20.44 -8.63 -21.06
CA ASP A 75 -19.95 -9.89 -21.63
C ASP A 75 -19.11 -10.68 -20.62
N ALA A 76 -18.25 -9.99 -19.86
CA ALA A 76 -17.36 -10.60 -18.87
C ALA A 76 -17.98 -10.71 -17.46
N GLY A 77 -19.03 -9.93 -17.16
CA GLY A 77 -19.65 -9.86 -15.83
C GLY A 77 -18.73 -9.37 -14.71
N LEU A 78 -17.56 -8.80 -15.04
CA LEU A 78 -16.52 -8.47 -14.05
C LEU A 78 -16.94 -7.33 -13.12
N ILE A 79 -17.73 -6.38 -13.62
CA ILE A 79 -18.19 -5.24 -12.82
C ILE A 79 -19.09 -5.69 -11.67
N GLU A 80 -19.86 -6.77 -11.85
CA GLU A 80 -20.72 -7.32 -10.78
C GLU A 80 -19.91 -7.99 -9.65
N CYS A 81 -18.63 -8.27 -9.89
CA CYS A 81 -17.71 -8.78 -8.88
C CYS A 81 -17.14 -7.69 -7.98
N PHE A 82 -17.22 -6.42 -8.39
CA PHE A 82 -16.74 -5.27 -7.65
C PHE A 82 -17.89 -4.60 -6.89
N LEU A 83 -17.83 -4.66 -5.56
CA LEU A 83 -18.81 -4.06 -4.67
C LEU A 83 -18.22 -2.81 -4.02
N PRO A 84 -18.98 -1.72 -3.83
CA PRO A 84 -18.46 -0.57 -3.09
C PRO A 84 -18.15 -0.96 -1.63
N ALA A 85 -17.12 -0.38 -1.03
CA ALA A 85 -16.77 -0.66 0.37
C ALA A 85 -17.78 -0.03 1.33
N ARG A 86 -18.87 -0.75 1.58
CA ARG A 86 -19.97 -0.31 2.45
C ARG A 86 -20.42 -1.44 3.38
N PRO A 87 -20.98 -1.12 4.56
CA PRO A 87 -21.39 -2.12 5.53
C PRO A 87 -22.32 -3.20 4.94
N GLU A 88 -23.24 -2.81 4.07
CA GLU A 88 -24.21 -3.72 3.45
C GLU A 88 -23.58 -4.81 2.58
N ASN A 89 -22.36 -4.61 2.07
CA ASN A 89 -21.69 -5.56 1.20
C ASN A 89 -20.94 -6.66 1.98
N PHE A 90 -20.79 -6.51 3.30
CA PHE A 90 -20.29 -7.55 4.20
C PHE A 90 -21.40 -8.46 4.75
N LEU A 91 -22.66 -8.12 4.49
CA LEU A 91 -23.82 -8.90 4.89
C LEU A 91 -24.03 -10.10 3.95
N ASP A 92 -24.80 -11.09 4.42
CA ASP A 92 -25.22 -12.20 3.56
C ASP A 92 -26.24 -11.74 2.50
N ASP A 93 -26.51 -12.56 1.49
CA ASP A 93 -27.37 -12.17 0.37
C ASP A 93 -28.82 -11.84 0.81
N SER A 94 -29.31 -12.51 1.86
CA SER A 94 -30.66 -12.27 2.39
C SER A 94 -30.76 -10.95 3.14
N GLU A 95 -29.75 -10.64 3.94
CA GLU A 95 -29.58 -9.40 4.67
C GLU A 95 -29.36 -8.22 3.71
N ARG A 96 -28.51 -8.41 2.68
CA ARG A 96 -28.23 -7.41 1.65
C ARG A 96 -29.48 -7.05 0.85
N GLN A 97 -30.26 -8.06 0.44
CA GLN A 97 -31.55 -7.83 -0.21
C GLN A 97 -32.52 -7.07 0.72
N SER A 98 -32.55 -7.44 2.01
CA SER A 98 -33.36 -6.72 3.00
C SER A 98 -32.92 -5.26 3.19
N VAL A 99 -31.61 -4.98 3.17
CA VAL A 99 -31.07 -3.62 3.21
C VAL A 99 -31.52 -2.83 1.99
N LYS A 100 -31.40 -3.41 0.79
CA LYS A 100 -31.83 -2.76 -0.46
C LYS A 100 -33.30 -2.33 -0.42
N GLU A 101 -34.19 -3.26 -0.07
CA GLU A 101 -35.63 -2.98 0.03
C GLU A 101 -35.95 -1.89 1.07
N LYS A 102 -35.27 -1.92 2.23
CA LYS A 102 -35.45 -0.92 3.29
C LYS A 102 -34.90 0.45 2.90
N LEU A 103 -33.78 0.51 2.18
CA LEU A 103 -33.19 1.76 1.68
C LEU A 103 -34.07 2.39 0.61
N GLU A 104 -34.57 1.61 -0.35
CA GLU A 104 -35.52 2.06 -1.37
C GLU A 104 -36.78 2.65 -0.70
N ARG A 105 -37.35 1.91 0.26
CA ARG A 105 -38.51 2.37 1.02
C ARG A 105 -38.24 3.64 1.84
N LEU A 106 -37.05 3.75 2.43
CA LEU A 106 -36.67 4.94 3.19
C LEU A 106 -36.47 6.15 2.27
N ALA A 107 -35.85 5.96 1.10
CA ALA A 107 -35.67 7.01 0.10
C ALA A 107 -37.02 7.53 -0.40
N GLU A 108 -38.00 6.64 -0.67
CA GLU A 108 -39.37 7.03 -1.00
C GLU A 108 -39.98 7.93 0.08
N LEU A 109 -39.85 7.55 1.37
CA LEU A 109 -40.42 8.31 2.48
C LEU A 109 -39.75 9.68 2.67
N LEU A 110 -38.42 9.73 2.59
CA LEU A 110 -37.64 10.97 2.77
C LEU A 110 -37.90 11.98 1.66
N ASN A 111 -38.19 11.51 0.45
CA ASN A 111 -38.35 12.35 -0.74
C ASN A 111 -39.81 12.51 -1.18
N ALA A 112 -40.79 11.91 -0.49
CA ALA A 112 -42.21 11.93 -0.86
C ALA A 112 -42.83 13.33 -0.98
N ASP A 113 -42.41 14.28 -0.12
CA ASP A 113 -42.96 15.63 -0.03
C ASP A 113 -42.01 16.71 -0.57
N ARG A 114 -40.93 16.31 -1.27
CA ARG A 114 -39.94 17.25 -1.82
C ARG A 114 -40.40 17.84 -3.15
N ALA A 115 -40.02 19.09 -3.39
CA ALA A 115 -40.16 19.68 -4.73
C ALA A 115 -39.04 19.18 -5.65
N GLU A 116 -39.32 19.06 -6.95
CA GLU A 116 -38.37 18.55 -7.97
C GLU A 116 -37.05 19.34 -8.04
N GLU A 117 -37.03 20.57 -7.57
CA GLU A 117 -35.85 21.45 -7.56
C GLU A 117 -34.95 21.24 -6.32
N GLU A 118 -35.38 20.48 -5.31
CA GLU A 118 -34.62 20.28 -4.08
C GLU A 118 -33.78 18.99 -4.13
N GLU A 119 -32.49 19.08 -3.79
CA GLU A 119 -31.50 17.97 -3.82
C GLU A 119 -31.94 16.70 -3.06
N GLU A 120 -32.09 15.56 -3.74
CA GLU A 120 -32.56 14.31 -3.12
C GLU A 120 -31.80 13.96 -1.82
N ILE A 121 -32.54 13.61 -0.77
CA ILE A 121 -31.92 13.16 0.47
C ILE A 121 -31.44 11.73 0.28
N ASP A 122 -30.13 11.52 0.36
CA ASP A 122 -29.55 10.19 0.36
C ASP A 122 -29.93 9.42 1.64
N ALA A 123 -30.75 8.39 1.47
CA ALA A 123 -31.16 7.49 2.55
C ALA A 123 -29.96 6.79 3.22
N GLY A 124 -28.91 6.46 2.45
CA GLY A 124 -27.70 5.84 2.98
C GLY A 124 -26.96 6.76 3.95
N ARG A 125 -26.75 8.02 3.56
CA ARG A 125 -26.20 9.07 4.43
C ARG A 125 -27.07 9.31 5.66
N ARG A 126 -28.39 9.31 5.52
CA ARG A 126 -29.30 9.51 6.67
C ARG A 126 -29.15 8.43 7.73
N VAL A 127 -28.91 7.19 7.32
CA VAL A 127 -28.67 6.03 8.20
C VAL A 127 -27.28 6.10 8.84
N SER A 128 -26.24 6.46 8.08
CA SER A 128 -24.86 6.53 8.62
C SER A 128 -24.67 7.66 9.64
N GLU A 129 -25.40 8.76 9.49
CA GLU A 129 -25.44 9.88 10.44
C GLU A 129 -26.36 9.59 11.65
N TYR A 130 -27.22 8.58 11.58
CA TYR A 130 -28.07 8.22 12.71
C TYR A 130 -27.21 7.78 13.91
N ARG A 131 -27.61 8.27 15.08
CA ARG A 131 -27.08 7.82 16.36
C ARG A 131 -28.27 7.33 17.18
N PRO A 132 -28.26 6.12 17.73
CA PRO A 132 -29.30 5.70 18.67
C PRO A 132 -29.18 6.52 19.97
N LEU A 133 -30.29 6.59 20.72
CA LEU A 133 -30.42 7.44 21.91
C LEU A 133 -29.25 7.30 22.90
N MET A 134 -28.78 6.07 23.12
CA MET A 134 -27.72 5.76 24.10
C MET A 134 -26.30 6.08 23.59
N GLU A 135 -26.12 6.23 22.28
CA GLU A 135 -24.84 6.58 21.65
C GLU A 135 -24.75 8.08 21.34
N ASN A 136 -25.85 8.82 21.49
CA ASN A 136 -25.85 10.25 21.31
C ASN A 136 -25.17 10.93 22.52
N GLY A 137 -23.98 11.51 22.30
CA GLY A 137 -23.21 12.16 23.38
C GLY A 137 -23.94 13.29 24.12
N TRP A 138 -24.95 13.91 23.50
CA TRP A 138 -25.78 14.94 24.15
C TRP A 138 -26.77 14.36 25.16
N MET A 139 -27.00 13.03 25.15
CA MET A 139 -27.88 12.36 26.12
C MET A 139 -27.43 12.61 27.55
N TRP A 140 -26.11 12.60 27.82
CA TRP A 140 -25.56 12.86 29.16
C TRP A 140 -25.57 14.34 29.56
N ILE A 141 -25.70 15.24 28.59
CA ILE A 141 -25.74 16.69 28.81
C ILE A 141 -27.18 17.17 28.97
N SER A 142 -28.13 16.62 28.22
CA SER A 142 -29.53 17.06 28.20
C SER A 142 -30.51 15.91 27.92
N PRO A 143 -30.74 15.01 28.90
CA PRO A 143 -31.56 13.81 28.70
C PRO A 143 -33.00 14.10 28.25
N LEU A 144 -33.64 15.15 28.79
CA LEU A 144 -35.03 15.47 28.49
C LEU A 144 -35.23 15.99 27.06
N LEU A 145 -34.31 16.82 26.57
CA LEU A 145 -34.38 17.35 25.21
C LEU A 145 -34.13 16.26 24.18
N VAL A 146 -33.09 15.44 24.40
CA VAL A 146 -32.76 14.33 23.50
C VAL A 146 -33.84 13.25 23.55
N SER A 147 -34.28 12.81 24.72
CA SER A 147 -35.36 11.80 24.79
C SER A 147 -36.67 12.32 24.20
N GLY A 148 -36.96 13.62 24.38
CA GLY A 148 -38.12 14.28 23.81
C GLY A 148 -38.10 14.30 22.27
N SER A 149 -36.95 14.61 21.66
CA SER A 149 -36.83 14.62 20.19
C SER A 149 -36.99 13.23 19.58
N TYR A 150 -36.36 12.21 20.15
CA TYR A 150 -36.51 10.83 19.66
C TYR A 150 -37.94 10.31 19.82
N ALA A 151 -38.61 10.64 20.94
CA ALA A 151 -40.01 10.29 21.14
C ALA A 151 -40.92 10.99 20.12
N TRP A 152 -40.63 12.27 19.83
CA TRP A 152 -41.35 13.04 18.82
C TRP A 152 -41.17 12.48 17.40
N ASP A 153 -39.95 12.13 17.00
CA ASP A 153 -39.67 11.52 15.70
C ASP A 153 -40.37 10.16 15.58
N ARG A 154 -40.34 9.32 16.63
CA ARG A 154 -41.06 8.04 16.64
C ARG A 154 -42.58 8.20 16.55
N LEU A 155 -43.14 9.28 17.11
CA LEU A 155 -44.58 9.57 17.06
C LEU A 155 -45.02 10.12 15.70
N THR A 156 -44.21 11.00 15.11
CA THR A 156 -44.56 11.72 13.87
C THR A 156 -44.17 10.95 12.62
N ARG A 157 -43.04 10.23 12.64
CA ARG A 157 -42.48 9.45 11.53
C ARG A 157 -42.13 8.02 11.99
N PRO A 158 -43.13 7.21 12.38
CA PRO A 158 -42.89 5.89 12.98
C PRO A 158 -42.23 4.91 12.01
N GLU A 159 -42.62 4.93 10.72
CA GLU A 159 -42.05 4.03 9.71
C GLU A 159 -40.59 4.38 9.40
N GLU A 160 -40.28 5.66 9.15
CA GLU A 160 -38.91 6.13 8.93
C GLU A 160 -38.01 5.82 10.13
N THR A 161 -38.46 6.13 11.34
CA THR A 161 -37.67 5.88 12.57
C THR A 161 -37.38 4.38 12.72
N ARG A 162 -38.36 3.52 12.41
CA ARG A 162 -38.18 2.06 12.43
C ARG A 162 -37.17 1.63 11.37
N LEU A 163 -37.33 2.05 10.11
CA LEU A 163 -36.43 1.69 9.01
C LEU A 163 -35.00 2.14 9.28
N ILE A 164 -34.79 3.38 9.74
CA ILE A 164 -33.48 3.90 10.12
C ILE A 164 -32.86 3.04 11.22
N SER A 165 -33.63 2.67 12.26
CA SER A 165 -33.11 1.82 13.34
C SER A 165 -32.74 0.41 12.87
N GLU A 166 -33.57 -0.20 12.02
CA GLU A 166 -33.32 -1.55 11.47
C GLU A 166 -32.10 -1.53 10.53
N LEU A 167 -32.00 -0.54 9.64
CA LEU A 167 -30.84 -0.34 8.76
C LEU A 167 -29.57 -0.06 9.55
N HIS A 168 -29.64 0.74 10.62
CA HIS A 168 -28.51 0.99 11.49
C HIS A 168 -27.98 -0.30 12.14
N THR A 169 -28.87 -1.19 12.61
CA THR A 169 -28.44 -2.49 13.17
C THR A 169 -27.80 -3.41 12.12
N LEU A 170 -28.30 -3.39 10.88
CA LEU A 170 -27.70 -4.14 9.77
C LEU A 170 -26.33 -3.55 9.40
N TYR A 171 -26.19 -2.23 9.41
CA TYR A 171 -24.91 -1.58 9.15
C TYR A 171 -23.90 -1.92 10.26
N GLN A 172 -24.30 -1.90 11.52
CA GLN A 172 -23.46 -2.36 12.64
C GLN A 172 -23.01 -3.81 12.43
N THR A 173 -23.93 -4.70 12.07
CA THR A 173 -23.61 -6.11 11.77
C THR A 173 -22.61 -6.24 10.63
N GLY A 174 -22.81 -5.49 9.54
CA GLY A 174 -21.88 -5.46 8.40
C GLY A 174 -20.50 -4.93 8.80
N THR A 175 -20.44 -3.90 9.64
CA THR A 175 -19.17 -3.38 10.15
C THR A 175 -18.45 -4.37 11.06
N GLU A 176 -19.17 -5.16 11.87
CA GLU A 176 -18.58 -6.22 12.69
C GLU A 176 -17.99 -7.34 11.81
N LYS A 177 -18.76 -7.81 10.81
CA LYS A 177 -18.28 -8.79 9.82
C LYS A 177 -17.05 -8.29 9.06
N ALA A 178 -16.99 -7.00 8.72
CA ALA A 178 -15.81 -6.42 8.08
C ALA A 178 -14.57 -6.46 8.98
N LYS A 179 -14.72 -6.16 10.28
CA LYS A 179 -13.61 -6.28 11.25
C LYS A 179 -13.15 -7.72 11.41
N GLU A 180 -14.07 -8.67 11.45
CA GLU A 180 -13.76 -10.10 11.51
C GLU A 180 -13.00 -10.58 10.26
N ALA A 181 -13.29 -10.00 9.10
CA ALA A 181 -12.57 -10.23 7.86
C ALA A 181 -11.19 -9.52 7.79
N GLY A 182 -10.79 -8.78 8.83
CA GLY A 182 -9.48 -8.14 8.95
C GLY A 182 -9.40 -6.70 8.46
N TYR A 183 -10.53 -6.06 8.11
CA TYR A 183 -10.53 -4.66 7.69
C TYR A 183 -10.43 -3.71 8.89
N VAL A 184 -9.60 -2.68 8.75
CA VAL A 184 -9.53 -1.56 9.70
C VAL A 184 -10.50 -0.48 9.24
N MET A 185 -11.27 0.12 10.14
CA MET A 185 -12.21 1.19 9.80
C MET A 185 -11.91 2.47 10.56
N ASP A 186 -11.90 3.59 9.84
CA ASP A 186 -11.80 4.94 10.41
C ASP A 186 -12.63 5.91 9.57
N GLY A 187 -13.38 6.80 10.22
CA GLY A 187 -14.20 7.82 9.55
C GLY A 187 -15.26 7.28 8.58
N GLY A 188 -15.67 6.01 8.68
CA GLY A 188 -16.59 5.36 7.73
C GLY A 188 -15.93 4.84 6.45
N ARG A 189 -14.60 4.87 6.37
CA ARG A 189 -13.81 4.25 5.30
C ARG A 189 -13.21 2.93 5.78
N TYR A 190 -12.96 2.05 4.83
CA TYR A 190 -12.33 0.75 5.04
C TYR A 190 -10.87 0.81 4.60
N TYR A 191 -9.99 0.17 5.36
CA TYR A 191 -8.58 0.08 5.06
C TYR A 191 -8.10 -1.37 5.18
N GLY A 192 -6.97 -1.67 4.56
CA GLY A 192 -6.39 -3.01 4.54
C GLY A 192 -5.96 -3.47 5.94
N ALA A 193 -5.85 -4.79 6.10
CA ALA A 193 -5.36 -5.41 7.34
C ALA A 193 -3.91 -5.00 7.70
N TRP A 194 -3.14 -4.56 6.69
CA TRP A 194 -1.72 -4.25 6.81
C TRP A 194 -1.42 -2.80 7.23
N GLU A 195 -2.43 -1.94 7.41
CA GLU A 195 -2.22 -0.52 7.74
C GLU A 195 -1.44 -0.31 9.05
N GLU A 196 -1.76 -1.08 10.10
CA GLU A 196 -1.05 -0.99 11.37
C GLU A 196 0.41 -1.44 11.23
N GLU A 197 0.66 -2.46 10.38
CA GLU A 197 2.01 -2.92 10.09
C GLU A 197 2.79 -1.89 9.28
N ILE A 198 2.15 -1.23 8.31
CA ILE A 198 2.74 -0.13 7.54
C ILE A 198 3.09 1.03 8.47
N GLU A 199 2.20 1.43 9.38
CA GLU A 199 2.45 2.52 10.33
C GLU A 199 3.68 2.22 11.22
N LYS A 200 3.78 0.98 11.72
CA LYS A 200 4.94 0.54 12.52
C LYS A 200 6.22 0.44 11.69
N ALA A 201 6.13 -0.02 10.45
CA ALA A 201 7.26 -0.12 9.53
C ALA A 201 7.81 1.27 9.16
N LEU A 202 6.92 2.25 8.94
CA LEU A 202 7.29 3.64 8.69
C LEU A 202 8.02 4.26 9.88
N GLU A 203 7.52 4.01 11.09
CA GLU A 203 8.18 4.48 12.31
C GLU A 203 9.56 3.84 12.49
N THR A 204 9.69 2.54 12.21
CA THR A 204 10.98 1.83 12.25
C THR A 204 11.95 2.42 11.23
N TYR A 205 11.48 2.68 10.00
CA TYR A 205 12.25 3.32 8.95
C TYR A 205 12.75 4.70 9.37
N ARG A 206 11.90 5.56 9.95
CA ARG A 206 12.31 6.89 10.45
C ARG A 206 13.43 6.80 11.48
N GLN A 207 13.29 5.91 12.46
CA GLN A 207 14.30 5.72 13.51
C GLN A 207 15.62 5.17 12.95
N CYS A 208 15.56 4.24 11.99
CA CYS A 208 16.75 3.73 11.32
C CYS A 208 17.44 4.81 10.48
N ARG A 209 16.66 5.62 9.76
CA ARG A 209 17.17 6.72 8.93
C ARG A 209 17.82 7.82 9.76
N GLU A 210 17.21 8.21 10.88
CA GLU A 210 17.80 9.17 11.83
C GLU A 210 19.16 8.68 12.35
N LYS A 211 19.30 7.37 12.66
CA LYS A 211 20.59 6.79 13.05
C LYS A 211 21.59 6.79 11.91
N PHE A 212 21.15 6.47 10.69
CA PHE A 212 21.98 6.46 9.50
C PHE A 212 22.47 7.87 9.10
N ILE A 213 21.72 8.93 9.38
CA ILE A 213 22.10 10.31 8.99
C ILE A 213 22.99 10.99 10.05
N ARG A 214 23.34 10.28 11.12
CA ARG A 214 24.22 10.84 12.16
C ARG A 214 25.56 11.29 11.58
N GLU A 215 26.03 12.41 12.11
CA GLU A 215 27.32 13.02 11.78
C GLU A 215 28.51 12.15 12.22
N MET A 216 29.43 11.88 11.28
CA MET A 216 30.67 11.12 11.44
C MET A 216 31.90 11.98 11.14
N VAL A 217 33.05 11.64 11.72
CA VAL A 217 34.28 12.45 11.54
C VAL A 217 34.91 12.18 10.17
N SER A 218 35.08 13.21 9.34
CA SER A 218 35.75 13.07 8.04
C SER A 218 37.21 12.58 8.18
N VAL A 219 37.63 11.69 7.28
CA VAL A 219 39.03 11.22 7.18
C VAL A 219 39.92 12.27 6.56
N ASP A 220 39.36 12.97 5.57
CA ASP A 220 40.08 13.91 4.73
C ASP A 220 40.18 15.28 5.40
N ASN A 221 39.16 15.68 6.16
CA ASN A 221 39.11 16.94 6.90
C ASN A 221 38.90 16.71 8.41
N PRO A 222 39.97 16.46 9.19
CA PRO A 222 39.86 16.22 10.63
C PRO A 222 39.18 17.38 11.36
N GLY A 223 38.05 17.10 12.01
CA GLY A 223 37.23 18.08 12.73
C GLY A 223 35.97 18.53 11.98
N GLU A 224 35.80 18.10 10.73
CA GLU A 224 34.54 18.21 9.99
C GLU A 224 33.69 16.95 10.22
N PHE A 225 32.37 17.17 10.28
CA PHE A 225 31.40 16.10 10.34
C PHE A 225 30.72 15.93 8.98
N ILE A 226 30.57 14.69 8.55
CA ILE A 226 29.94 14.28 7.29
C ILE A 226 28.85 13.24 7.57
N SER A 227 27.92 13.02 6.62
CA SER A 227 26.90 11.98 6.77
C SER A 227 27.55 10.58 6.76
N VAL A 228 26.88 9.56 7.33
CA VAL A 228 27.39 8.18 7.27
C VAL A 228 27.62 7.70 5.84
N SER A 229 26.77 8.08 4.87
CA SER A 229 26.94 7.72 3.45
C SER A 229 28.24 8.26 2.85
N ASP A 230 28.50 9.56 3.05
CA ASP A 230 29.73 10.21 2.59
C ASP A 230 30.94 9.63 3.34
N ALA A 231 30.81 9.39 4.64
CA ALA A 231 31.85 8.81 5.47
C ALA A 231 32.23 7.40 5.00
N LEU A 232 31.26 6.52 4.73
CA LEU A 232 31.53 5.18 4.21
C LEU A 232 32.30 5.22 2.89
N THR A 233 32.00 6.18 2.02
CA THR A 233 32.73 6.38 0.75
C THR A 233 34.17 6.84 1.01
N GLU A 234 34.37 7.84 1.88
CA GLU A 234 35.71 8.31 2.29
C GLU A 234 36.53 7.18 2.94
N TYR A 235 35.91 6.40 3.83
CA TYR A 235 36.57 5.30 4.53
C TYR A 235 36.94 4.15 3.59
N GLN A 236 36.10 3.82 2.60
CA GLN A 236 36.44 2.83 1.57
C GLN A 236 37.66 3.27 0.76
N ALA A 237 37.67 4.50 0.27
CA ALA A 237 38.82 5.06 -0.45
C ALA A 237 40.08 5.08 0.43
N PHE A 238 39.94 5.45 1.71
CA PHE A 238 41.03 5.43 2.67
C PHE A 238 41.59 4.03 2.94
N LEU A 239 40.74 3.01 3.04
CA LEU A 239 41.17 1.62 3.22
C LEU A 239 41.97 1.13 2.00
N GLU A 240 41.48 1.41 0.78
CA GLU A 240 42.22 1.10 -0.46
C GLU A 240 43.59 1.79 -0.48
N ASP A 241 43.68 3.05 -0.05
CA ASP A 241 44.94 3.79 0.05
C ASP A 241 45.88 3.21 1.12
N CYS A 242 45.38 2.85 2.31
CA CYS A 242 46.20 2.23 3.36
C CYS A 242 46.67 0.80 2.97
N GLU A 243 45.90 0.05 2.16
CA GLU A 243 46.31 -1.27 1.63
C GLU A 243 47.39 -1.15 0.56
N SER A 244 47.45 -0.02 -0.17
CA SER A 244 48.46 0.24 -1.20
C SER A 244 49.85 0.65 -0.64
N MET A 245 49.94 0.97 0.66
CA MET A 245 51.18 1.43 1.32
C MET A 245 51.67 0.49 2.43
N THR A 246 52.98 0.51 2.73
CA THR A 246 53.53 -0.31 3.82
C THR A 246 53.13 0.21 5.21
N PRO A 247 52.67 -0.63 6.16
CA PRO A 247 52.14 -0.24 7.48
C PRO A 247 53.05 0.61 8.39
N LYS A 248 54.31 0.87 7.99
CA LYS A 248 55.29 1.64 8.76
C LYS A 248 55.31 3.13 8.44
N ASP A 249 54.66 3.57 7.36
CA ASP A 249 54.80 4.94 6.84
C ASP A 249 53.60 5.87 7.13
N SER A 250 52.58 5.42 7.86
CA SER A 250 51.36 6.21 8.06
C SER A 250 50.93 6.29 9.52
N SER A 251 51.27 7.40 10.18
CA SER A 251 50.63 7.81 11.43
C SER A 251 49.14 8.21 11.25
N ARG A 252 48.65 8.32 10.00
CA ARG A 252 47.22 8.51 9.65
C ARG A 252 46.42 7.20 9.80
N CYS A 253 47.00 6.03 9.54
CA CYS A 253 46.28 4.74 9.60
C CYS A 253 46.09 4.20 11.04
N GLU A 254 46.69 4.78 12.10
CA GLU A 254 46.53 4.27 13.48
C GLU A 254 45.36 4.90 14.26
N VAL A 255 45.20 6.22 14.24
CA VAL A 255 44.19 6.93 15.06
C VAL A 255 42.77 6.64 14.59
N ILE A 256 42.59 6.55 13.27
CA ILE A 256 41.29 6.31 12.64
C ILE A 256 40.90 4.83 12.77
N ARG A 257 41.84 3.88 12.67
CA ARG A 257 41.59 2.44 12.80
C ARG A 257 40.96 2.06 14.15
N ASP A 258 41.40 2.66 15.25
CA ASP A 258 40.90 2.33 16.58
C ASP A 258 39.47 2.87 16.82
N TYR A 259 39.12 4.02 16.21
CA TYR A 259 37.74 4.51 16.12
C TYR A 259 36.88 3.56 15.26
N PHE A 260 37.41 3.08 14.12
CA PHE A 260 36.73 2.12 13.26
C PHE A 260 36.45 0.79 13.93
N GLN A 261 37.41 0.19 14.63
CA GLN A 261 37.16 -1.09 15.29
C GLN A 261 36.05 -0.99 16.35
N ALA A 262 35.90 0.17 16.99
CA ALA A 262 34.84 0.39 17.97
C ALA A 262 33.48 0.73 17.33
N SER A 263 33.45 1.35 16.15
CA SER A 263 32.24 1.85 15.50
C SER A 263 31.76 1.03 14.31
N ALA A 264 32.59 0.18 13.72
CA ALA A 264 32.28 -0.56 12.49
C ALA A 264 31.17 -1.59 12.67
N GLU A 265 31.18 -2.37 13.75
CA GLU A 265 30.12 -3.35 14.02
C GLU A 265 28.76 -2.66 14.22
N GLN A 266 28.75 -1.54 14.93
CA GLN A 266 27.54 -0.74 15.14
C GLN A 266 27.06 -0.10 13.84
N LEU A 267 27.98 0.41 13.03
CA LEU A 267 27.68 0.98 11.71
C LEU A 267 27.09 -0.04 10.75
N ASP A 268 27.69 -1.23 10.66
CA ASP A 268 27.20 -2.31 9.82
C ASP A 268 25.79 -2.74 10.24
N ALA A 269 25.54 -2.82 11.56
CA ALA A 269 24.22 -3.09 12.11
C ALA A 269 23.20 -1.98 11.77
N ASP A 270 23.58 -0.70 11.89
CA ASP A 270 22.70 0.44 11.63
C ASP A 270 22.39 0.58 10.12
N VAL A 271 23.39 0.38 9.23
CA VAL A 271 23.20 0.35 7.78
C VAL A 271 22.31 -0.82 7.37
N SER A 272 22.57 -2.01 7.90
CA SER A 272 21.74 -3.20 7.63
C SER A 272 20.30 -3.00 8.09
N ALA A 273 20.09 -2.45 9.29
CA ALA A 273 18.76 -2.15 9.82
C ALA A 273 18.03 -1.13 8.94
N TYR A 274 18.74 -0.10 8.46
CA TYR A 274 18.18 0.89 7.55
C TYR A 274 17.75 0.29 6.21
N GLN A 275 18.64 -0.46 5.55
CA GLN A 275 18.31 -1.16 4.29
C GLN A 275 17.14 -2.14 4.47
N MET A 276 17.10 -2.88 5.57
CA MET A 276 16.02 -3.81 5.86
C MET A 276 14.68 -3.09 6.13
N SER A 277 14.69 -1.91 6.74
CA SER A 277 13.46 -1.13 6.94
C SER A 277 12.86 -0.63 5.62
N ILE A 278 13.71 -0.21 4.67
CA ILE A 278 13.29 0.13 3.29
C ILE A 278 12.70 -1.09 2.59
N LEU A 279 13.38 -2.25 2.66
CA LEU A 279 12.88 -3.49 2.07
C LEU A 279 11.56 -3.94 2.68
N THR A 280 11.39 -3.79 4.00
CA THR A 280 10.15 -4.13 4.69
C THR A 280 8.99 -3.28 4.18
N LEU A 281 9.17 -1.95 4.07
CA LEU A 281 8.16 -1.07 3.47
C LEU A 281 7.86 -1.44 2.02
N ALA A 282 8.88 -1.76 1.23
CA ALA A 282 8.69 -2.25 -0.12
C ALA A 282 7.85 -3.55 -0.13
N THR A 283 8.08 -4.51 0.77
CA THR A 283 7.23 -5.71 0.83
C THR A 283 5.76 -5.41 1.18
N LEU A 284 5.51 -4.34 1.94
CA LEU A 284 4.15 -3.89 2.31
C LEU A 284 3.47 -3.00 1.26
N GLY A 285 4.10 -2.76 0.11
CA GLY A 285 3.50 -1.94 -0.95
C GLY A 285 3.87 -0.46 -0.89
N VAL A 286 4.79 -0.06 -0.01
CA VAL A 286 5.21 1.34 0.15
C VAL A 286 6.62 1.54 -0.42
N ALA A 287 6.78 2.53 -1.30
CA ALA A 287 8.08 2.93 -1.81
C ALA A 287 8.61 4.11 -0.99
N THR A 288 9.75 3.93 -0.32
CA THR A 288 10.49 5.05 0.30
C THR A 288 11.16 5.91 -0.79
N PRO A 289 11.60 7.14 -0.47
CA PRO A 289 12.30 8.00 -1.43
C PRO A 289 13.55 7.33 -2.02
N GLU A 290 14.32 6.61 -1.19
CA GLU A 290 15.50 5.87 -1.64
C GLU A 290 15.12 4.73 -2.57
N TRP A 291 14.03 4.01 -2.27
CA TRP A 291 13.53 2.95 -3.14
C TRP A 291 13.04 3.51 -4.49
N ALA A 292 12.31 4.61 -4.45
CA ALA A 292 11.76 5.28 -5.63
C ALA A 292 12.86 5.82 -6.56
N LEU A 293 13.93 6.37 -6.00
CA LEU A 293 15.05 6.95 -6.75
C LEU A 293 16.08 5.92 -7.23
N ALA A 294 16.05 4.68 -6.72
CA ALA A 294 17.04 3.65 -7.05
C ALA A 294 16.86 2.99 -8.45
N ASP A 295 15.79 3.31 -9.20
CA ASP A 295 15.46 2.71 -10.52
C ASP A 295 15.48 1.16 -10.50
N VAL A 296 14.66 0.56 -9.63
CA VAL A 296 14.62 -0.90 -9.38
C VAL A 296 13.81 -1.65 -10.46
N THR A 297 13.83 -1.19 -11.71
CA THR A 297 13.06 -1.80 -12.81
C THR A 297 13.64 -3.14 -13.31
N THR A 298 14.69 -3.67 -12.69
CA THR A 298 15.34 -4.92 -13.10
C THR A 298 15.47 -5.94 -11.96
N THR A 299 15.25 -7.22 -12.31
CA THR A 299 15.16 -8.45 -11.50
C THR A 299 16.37 -8.78 -10.60
N SER A 300 17.30 -7.87 -10.42
CA SER A 300 18.41 -8.00 -9.47
C SER A 300 18.02 -7.33 -8.15
N MET A 301 17.36 -8.08 -7.26
CA MET A 301 17.12 -7.67 -5.86
C MET A 301 18.41 -7.45 -5.03
N GLN A 302 19.59 -7.55 -5.66
CA GLN A 302 20.90 -7.45 -5.01
C GLN A 302 21.77 -6.30 -5.56
N GLY A 303 21.21 -5.30 -6.23
CA GLY A 303 21.99 -4.10 -6.52
C GLY A 303 21.14 -2.94 -7.00
N ARG A 304 21.25 -1.72 -6.46
CA ARG A 304 21.95 -1.20 -5.28
C ARG A 304 21.02 -0.11 -4.75
N LEU A 305 20.67 -0.11 -3.47
CA LEU A 305 19.93 1.02 -2.87
C LEU A 305 20.76 2.32 -2.91
N GLU A 306 22.08 2.21 -3.06
CA GLU A 306 23.05 3.31 -3.04
C GLU A 306 22.69 4.51 -3.93
N PRO A 307 22.33 4.37 -5.22
CA PRO A 307 21.97 5.53 -6.05
C PRO A 307 20.73 6.25 -5.52
N GLY A 308 19.75 5.49 -5.00
CA GLY A 308 18.54 6.04 -4.40
C GLY A 308 18.81 6.74 -3.06
N VAL A 309 19.63 6.14 -2.19
CA VAL A 309 20.10 6.74 -0.95
C VAL A 309 20.84 8.05 -1.24
N ASN A 310 21.78 8.02 -2.19
CA ASN A 310 22.53 9.22 -2.59
C ASN A 310 21.62 10.30 -3.20
N GLY A 311 20.63 9.90 -3.99
CA GLY A 311 19.63 10.80 -4.55
C GLY A 311 18.80 11.49 -3.48
N PHE A 312 18.38 10.75 -2.45
CA PHE A 312 17.62 11.34 -1.35
C PHE A 312 18.48 12.15 -0.38
N ASP A 313 19.73 11.76 -0.13
CA ASP A 313 20.69 12.59 0.62
C ASP A 313 20.95 13.92 -0.11
N TYR A 314 21.08 13.88 -1.44
CA TYR A 314 21.16 15.09 -2.26
C TYR A 314 19.89 15.94 -2.15
N TYR A 315 18.70 15.33 -2.16
CA TYR A 315 17.44 16.05 -1.90
C TYR A 315 17.47 16.78 -0.55
N ASN A 316 17.81 16.08 0.54
CA ASN A 316 17.81 16.67 1.88
C ASN A 316 18.86 17.79 2.04
N ARG A 317 20.05 17.64 1.43
CA ARG A 317 21.06 18.73 1.40
C ARG A 317 20.57 19.95 0.61
N THR A 318 19.94 19.73 -0.54
CA THR A 318 19.38 20.81 -1.39
C THR A 318 18.22 21.51 -0.68
N LEU A 319 17.37 20.76 0.05
CA LEU A 319 16.31 21.31 0.89
C LEU A 319 16.88 22.18 2.01
N LYS A 320 17.91 21.69 2.71
CA LYS A 320 18.59 22.47 3.75
C LYS A 320 19.14 23.79 3.21
N GLN A 321 19.81 23.77 2.05
CA GLN A 321 20.29 24.98 1.39
C GLN A 321 19.16 25.97 1.08
N ALA A 322 18.01 25.48 0.59
CA ALA A 322 16.86 26.34 0.31
C ALA A 322 16.28 26.98 1.58
N VAL A 323 16.22 26.23 2.69
CA VAL A 323 15.79 26.73 4.01
C VAL A 323 16.79 27.75 4.56
N ASP A 324 18.10 27.50 4.43
CA ASP A 324 19.14 28.42 4.88
C ASP A 324 19.07 29.76 4.12
N ILE A 325 18.89 29.74 2.79
CA ILE A 325 18.67 30.97 1.99
C ILE A 325 17.45 31.75 2.50
N PHE A 326 16.34 31.05 2.77
CA PHE A 326 15.13 31.70 3.28
C PHE A 326 15.40 32.39 4.62
N LYS A 327 16.13 31.73 5.51
CA LYS A 327 16.52 32.27 6.81
C LYS A 327 17.46 33.48 6.67
N ASP A 328 18.45 33.41 5.79
CA ASP A 328 19.37 34.52 5.53
C ASP A 328 18.61 35.77 5.03
N VAL A 329 17.62 35.58 4.15
CA VAL A 329 16.73 36.66 3.69
C VAL A 329 15.89 37.23 4.82
N GLU A 330 15.33 36.41 5.71
CA GLU A 330 14.58 36.89 6.88
C GLU A 330 15.46 37.70 7.84
N ASP A 331 16.68 37.23 8.11
CA ASP A 331 17.64 37.90 8.97
C ASP A 331 18.05 39.26 8.37
N GLU A 332 18.40 39.31 7.08
CA GLU A 332 18.75 40.57 6.41
C GLU A 332 17.56 41.55 6.32
N LEU A 333 16.35 41.06 6.07
CA LEU A 333 15.13 41.87 6.13
C LEU A 333 14.92 42.48 7.52
N SER A 334 15.15 41.71 8.58
CA SER A 334 15.01 42.13 9.97
C SER A 334 16.06 43.19 10.33
N GLU A 335 17.31 42.99 9.92
CA GLU A 335 18.39 43.97 10.10
C GLU A 335 18.10 45.27 9.36
N TRP A 336 17.70 45.19 8.10
CA TRP A 336 17.34 46.35 7.29
C TRP A 336 16.15 47.12 7.90
N ALA A 337 15.10 46.41 8.33
CA ALA A 337 13.93 47.01 8.96
C ALA A 337 14.30 47.75 10.25
N THR A 338 15.25 47.20 11.01
CA THR A 338 15.77 47.79 12.25
C THR A 338 16.63 49.01 11.95
N ALA A 339 17.58 48.91 11.01
CA ALA A 339 18.50 49.98 10.62
C ALA A 339 17.77 51.19 10.03
N THR A 340 16.67 50.97 9.32
CA THR A 340 15.86 52.04 8.70
C THR A 340 14.73 52.54 9.59
N ALA A 341 14.58 51.99 10.80
CA ALA A 341 13.41 52.19 11.67
C ALA A 341 12.07 51.99 10.92
N ARG A 342 12.07 51.11 9.90
CA ARG A 342 10.95 50.84 8.98
C ARG A 342 10.44 52.06 8.20
N ARG A 343 11.31 53.05 7.95
CA ARG A 343 10.95 54.31 7.27
C ARG A 343 11.46 54.39 5.82
N ALA A 344 12.40 53.54 5.43
CA ALA A 344 12.85 53.44 4.06
C ALA A 344 11.97 52.43 3.28
N GLN A 345 11.99 52.51 1.95
CA GLN A 345 11.36 51.52 1.09
C GLN A 345 12.37 50.44 0.74
N LEU A 346 11.94 49.17 0.74
CA LEU A 346 12.81 48.03 0.44
C LEU A 346 13.33 48.14 -1.00
N PRO A 347 14.66 48.08 -1.24
CA PRO A 347 15.21 48.07 -2.59
C PRO A 347 14.70 46.86 -3.36
N VAL A 348 14.22 47.07 -4.59
CA VAL A 348 13.59 46.02 -5.42
C VAL A 348 14.56 44.89 -5.77
N HIS A 349 15.86 45.19 -5.82
CA HIS A 349 16.92 44.24 -6.20
C HIS A 349 17.68 43.65 -5.01
N LEU A 350 17.25 43.93 -3.77
CA LEU A 350 18.02 43.53 -2.59
C LEU A 350 18.21 42.01 -2.49
N PHE A 351 17.23 41.24 -2.96
CA PHE A 351 17.21 39.77 -2.84
C PHE A 351 17.12 39.05 -4.19
N GLU A 352 17.59 39.67 -5.28
CA GLU A 352 17.42 39.11 -6.62
C GLU A 352 18.31 37.87 -6.85
N GLU A 353 19.48 37.83 -6.22
CA GLU A 353 20.40 36.68 -6.27
C GLU A 353 19.84 35.50 -5.47
N GLU A 354 19.42 35.74 -4.23
CA GLU A 354 18.82 34.77 -3.31
C GLU A 354 17.54 34.18 -3.91
N ARG A 355 16.70 35.03 -4.51
CA ARG A 355 15.49 34.57 -5.21
C ARG A 355 15.84 33.65 -6.38
N THR A 356 16.85 34.00 -7.17
CA THR A 356 17.25 33.20 -8.34
C THR A 356 17.80 31.85 -7.90
N GLU A 357 18.63 31.84 -6.86
CA GLU A 357 19.20 30.61 -6.31
C GLU A 357 18.14 29.73 -5.64
N PHE A 358 17.24 30.32 -4.85
CA PHE A 358 16.11 29.61 -4.26
C PHE A 358 15.23 28.96 -5.33
N GLN A 359 14.94 29.66 -6.43
CA GLN A 359 14.19 29.10 -7.54
C GLN A 359 14.94 27.92 -8.19
N ARG A 360 16.26 28.04 -8.36
CA ARG A 360 17.10 26.98 -8.91
C ARG A 360 17.06 25.73 -8.03
N LEU A 361 17.23 25.88 -6.71
CA LEU A 361 17.15 24.78 -5.74
C LEU A 361 15.76 24.15 -5.73
N THR A 362 14.70 24.97 -5.78
CA THR A 362 13.32 24.49 -5.81
C THR A 362 13.06 23.62 -7.05
N ASN A 363 13.48 24.09 -8.23
CA ASN A 363 13.35 23.30 -9.45
C ASN A 363 14.10 21.95 -9.38
N GLN A 364 15.24 21.90 -8.68
CA GLN A 364 15.98 20.65 -8.48
C GLN A 364 15.25 19.68 -7.56
N LEU A 365 14.64 20.19 -6.50
CA LEU A 365 13.86 19.41 -5.54
C LEU A 365 12.61 18.83 -6.21
N ASP A 366 11.89 19.64 -6.99
CA ASP A 366 10.72 19.19 -7.76
C ASP A 366 11.10 18.13 -8.79
N ALA A 367 12.22 18.31 -9.52
CA ALA A 367 12.68 17.32 -10.49
C ALA A 367 13.00 15.95 -9.87
N LEU A 368 13.54 15.92 -8.63
CA LEU A 368 13.80 14.67 -7.91
C LEU A 368 12.51 13.99 -7.48
N TYR A 369 11.54 14.77 -6.98
CA TYR A 369 10.23 14.24 -6.59
C TYR A 369 9.47 13.68 -7.79
N GLU A 370 9.40 14.43 -8.91
CA GLU A 370 8.75 13.97 -10.15
C GLU A 370 9.41 12.71 -10.72
N ALA A 371 10.74 12.62 -10.63
CA ALA A 371 11.46 11.40 -11.02
C ALA A 371 11.06 10.21 -10.15
N ALA A 372 10.99 10.38 -8.83
CA ALA A 372 10.57 9.34 -7.91
C ALA A 372 9.12 8.89 -8.16
N ASP A 373 8.19 9.83 -8.34
CA ASP A 373 6.78 9.57 -8.63
C ASP A 373 6.61 8.78 -9.94
N HIS A 374 7.27 9.23 -11.01
CA HIS A 374 7.25 8.53 -12.29
C HIS A 374 7.84 7.12 -12.22
N GLN A 375 8.86 6.91 -11.39
CA GLN A 375 9.44 5.58 -11.19
C GLN A 375 8.50 4.66 -10.42
N VAL A 376 7.88 5.15 -9.35
CA VAL A 376 6.89 4.39 -8.56
C VAL A 376 5.69 3.98 -9.42
N ALA A 377 5.21 4.87 -10.29
CA ALA A 377 4.13 4.58 -11.23
C ALA A 377 4.46 3.43 -12.22
N ARG A 378 5.74 3.14 -12.44
CA ARG A 378 6.23 2.09 -13.34
C ARG A 378 6.64 0.82 -12.61
N MET A 379 6.61 0.80 -11.27
CA MET A 379 6.98 -0.38 -10.49
C MET A 379 5.93 -1.48 -10.64
N VAL A 380 6.41 -2.74 -10.65
CA VAL A 380 5.57 -3.93 -10.62
C VAL A 380 6.01 -4.79 -9.43
N PRO A 381 5.16 -5.03 -8.42
CA PRO A 381 3.81 -4.46 -8.24
C PRO A 381 3.83 -2.94 -8.02
N GLN A 382 2.72 -2.27 -8.34
CA GLN A 382 2.55 -0.83 -8.08
C GLN A 382 2.66 -0.57 -6.58
N ARG A 383 3.29 0.55 -6.21
CA ARG A 383 3.54 0.93 -4.82
C ARG A 383 3.00 2.34 -4.55
N VAL A 384 2.76 2.65 -3.28
CA VAL A 384 2.44 4.00 -2.83
C VAL A 384 3.75 4.72 -2.49
N LEU A 385 3.98 5.88 -3.09
CA LEU A 385 5.14 6.71 -2.75
C LEU A 385 4.92 7.33 -1.37
N TYR A 386 5.86 7.10 -0.47
CA TYR A 386 5.95 7.79 0.81
C TYR A 386 7.10 8.79 0.77
N TRP A 387 6.80 10.08 0.92
CA TRP A 387 7.80 11.14 0.84
C TRP A 387 7.85 11.95 2.14
N GLN A 388 8.85 11.67 2.97
CA GLN A 388 9.11 12.44 4.18
C GLN A 388 10.60 12.77 4.28
N ALA A 389 10.91 14.05 4.07
CA ALA A 389 12.25 14.61 4.22
C ALA A 389 12.64 14.79 5.70
N ASP A 390 13.93 14.99 5.96
CA ASP A 390 14.48 15.24 7.31
C ASP A 390 14.01 16.57 7.91
N ILE A 391 13.77 17.54 7.03
CA ILE A 391 13.34 18.90 7.37
C ILE A 391 11.93 19.07 6.81
N GLU A 392 11.10 19.86 7.50
CA GLU A 392 9.74 20.16 7.05
C GLU A 392 9.75 20.78 5.66
N ASP A 393 9.21 20.05 4.69
CA ASP A 393 9.09 20.47 3.30
C ASP A 393 7.62 20.60 2.93
N GLN A 394 7.11 21.83 2.95
CA GLN A 394 5.70 22.11 2.68
C GLN A 394 5.25 21.73 1.26
N ARG A 395 6.18 21.49 0.32
CA ARG A 395 5.83 21.13 -1.07
C ARG A 395 5.33 19.69 -1.18
N HIS A 396 6.02 18.78 -0.49
CA HIS A 396 5.88 17.34 -0.66
C HIS A 396 5.70 16.62 0.68
N ALA A 397 5.31 17.32 1.76
CA ALA A 397 4.97 16.75 3.07
C ALA A 397 3.65 15.95 3.06
N LEU A 398 3.44 15.17 2.01
CA LEU A 398 2.47 14.10 2.00
C LEU A 398 3.15 12.93 2.71
N GLY A 399 2.99 12.91 4.04
CA GLY A 399 3.26 11.70 4.81
C GLY A 399 2.42 10.54 4.28
N TYR A 400 2.59 9.37 4.89
CA TYR A 400 1.76 8.23 4.51
C TYR A 400 0.29 8.52 4.81
N GLU A 401 -0.54 8.52 3.76
CA GLU A 401 -2.00 8.53 3.88
C GLU A 401 -2.50 7.11 3.67
N ARG A 402 -3.25 6.61 4.65
CA ARG A 402 -3.86 5.28 4.58
C ARG A 402 -4.72 5.18 3.34
N GLN A 403 -4.54 4.13 2.55
CA GLN A 403 -5.29 3.97 1.32
C GLN A 403 -6.66 3.38 1.64
N SER A 404 -7.71 4.19 1.44
CA SER A 404 -9.06 3.67 1.60
C SER A 404 -9.38 2.69 0.49
N ILE A 405 -9.91 1.55 0.88
CA ILE A 405 -10.47 0.56 -0.03
C ILE A 405 -11.85 1.08 -0.38
N ASP A 406 -12.01 1.58 -1.61
CA ASP A 406 -13.30 2.05 -2.10
C ASP A 406 -14.13 0.92 -2.74
N VAL A 407 -13.44 -0.16 -3.16
CA VAL A 407 -14.02 -1.28 -3.88
C VAL A 407 -13.54 -2.60 -3.25
N LEU A 408 -14.51 -3.45 -2.92
CA LEU A 408 -14.34 -4.82 -2.46
C LEU A 408 -14.55 -5.77 -3.65
N VAL A 409 -13.86 -6.90 -3.63
CA VAL A 409 -14.09 -7.99 -4.58
C VAL A 409 -14.91 -9.07 -3.89
N ARG A 410 -15.92 -9.62 -4.58
CA ARG A 410 -16.69 -10.73 -4.04
C ARG A 410 -15.80 -11.95 -3.79
N ASN A 411 -16.12 -12.69 -2.72
CA ASN A 411 -15.35 -13.86 -2.31
C ASN A 411 -15.41 -15.05 -3.29
N ASP A 412 -16.29 -15.02 -4.29
CA ASP A 412 -16.41 -16.03 -5.35
C ASP A 412 -15.67 -15.64 -6.64
N PHE A 413 -14.86 -14.57 -6.61
CA PHE A 413 -14.04 -14.18 -7.74
C PHE A 413 -12.92 -15.21 -7.99
N PRO A 414 -12.95 -15.95 -9.11
CA PRO A 414 -11.99 -17.01 -9.34
C PRO A 414 -10.59 -16.42 -9.50
N LEU A 415 -9.70 -16.70 -8.55
CA LEU A 415 -8.28 -16.37 -8.67
C LEU A 415 -7.56 -17.53 -9.32
N ARG A 416 -6.87 -17.29 -10.43
CA ARG A 416 -5.91 -18.27 -10.94
C ARG A 416 -4.68 -18.24 -10.04
N GLU A 417 -4.56 -19.20 -9.14
CA GLU A 417 -3.29 -19.42 -8.44
C GLU A 417 -2.26 -19.95 -9.46
N LEU A 418 -1.31 -19.11 -9.84
CA LEU A 418 -0.09 -19.57 -10.52
C LEU A 418 0.74 -20.37 -9.52
N SER A 419 0.41 -21.65 -9.33
CA SER A 419 1.35 -22.61 -8.75
C SER A 419 2.45 -22.86 -9.77
N SER A 420 3.40 -21.92 -9.87
CA SER A 420 4.64 -22.16 -10.63
C SER A 420 5.44 -23.22 -9.89
N GLN A 421 5.18 -24.49 -10.20
CA GLN A 421 6.13 -25.56 -9.90
C GLN A 421 7.35 -25.32 -10.81
N TRP A 422 8.34 -24.62 -10.27
CA TRP A 422 9.67 -24.55 -10.86
C TRP A 422 10.20 -25.99 -11.08
N ASP A 423 10.35 -26.34 -12.36
CA ASP A 423 11.24 -27.36 -12.95
C ASP A 423 11.22 -28.84 -12.50
N SER A 424 10.30 -29.31 -11.66
CA SER A 424 10.26 -30.76 -11.31
C SER A 424 9.04 -31.55 -11.81
N ALA A 425 7.95 -30.91 -12.25
CA ALA A 425 6.75 -31.62 -12.71
C ALA A 425 6.89 -32.21 -14.13
N LEU A 426 7.72 -31.60 -14.99
CA LEU A 426 7.90 -32.04 -16.39
C LEU A 426 8.64 -33.38 -16.52
N SER A 427 9.26 -33.90 -15.45
CA SER A 427 9.85 -35.25 -15.45
C SER A 427 8.88 -36.36 -15.03
N ALA A 428 7.72 -36.04 -14.44
CA ALA A 428 6.72 -37.04 -14.05
C ALA A 428 5.62 -37.24 -15.11
N MET A 429 5.40 -36.29 -16.01
CA MET A 429 4.40 -36.39 -17.09
C MET A 429 4.92 -37.02 -18.39
N SER A 430 6.19 -37.43 -18.44
CA SER A 430 6.74 -38.20 -19.56
C SER A 430 6.57 -39.74 -19.41
N ALA A 431 5.89 -40.22 -18.37
CA ALA A 431 5.68 -41.66 -18.14
C ALA A 431 4.38 -42.20 -18.76
N CYS A 432 3.83 -41.53 -19.77
CA CYS A 432 2.84 -42.12 -20.68
C CYS A 432 3.41 -42.09 -22.10
N GLY A 433 4.32 -43.02 -22.36
CA GLY A 433 4.81 -43.33 -23.70
C GLY A 433 4.77 -44.83 -23.93
N THR A 434 3.68 -45.35 -24.50
CA THR A 434 3.61 -46.27 -25.66
C THR A 434 2.19 -46.78 -25.86
#